data_AF-A0A7R9DMC5-F1
#
_entry.id   AF-A0A7R9DMC5-F1
#
_cell.length_a   1.000
_cell.length_b   1.000
_cell.length_c   1.000
_cell.angle_alpha   90.00
_cell.angle_beta   90.00
_cell.angle_gamma   90.00
#
_symmetry.space_group_name_H-M   'P 1'
#
loop_
_entity.id
_entity.type
_entity.pdbx_description
1 polymer ?
#
loop_
_entity_poly.entity_id
_entity_poly.type
_entity_poly.pdbx_seq_one_letter_code
_entity_poly.pdbx_strand_id
1 'polypeptide(L)'
;DGVQDSDDNCPNIANSDQLDTDNDGRGDECDKDIDNDGVPNNRDNCRLVHNPYQEDQDNDGVGDICQDDFDKDNVPNHLDNCPNNSKIFSTDFRACKRRFGCNYNDNHLGNVAQA
;
A
#
# COMPACT_ATOMS: atom_id res chain seq x y z
N ASP A 1 1.16 -15.89 5.07
CA ASP A 1 1.16 -15.43 3.67
C ASP A 1 2.57 -15.23 3.06
N GLY A 2 3.61 -15.84 3.65
CA GLY A 2 5.01 -15.55 3.29
C GLY A 2 5.72 -14.70 4.35
N VAL A 3 4.97 -14.11 5.28
CA VAL A 3 5.45 -13.48 6.51
C VAL A 3 5.28 -14.45 7.69
N GLN A 4 6.17 -14.37 8.68
CA GLN A 4 6.13 -15.21 9.88
C GLN A 4 5.23 -14.56 10.93
N ASP A 5 4.45 -15.35 11.67
CA ASP A 5 3.44 -14.88 12.65
C ASP A 5 3.90 -13.77 13.61
N SER A 6 5.19 -13.72 14.00
CA SER A 6 5.73 -12.70 14.91
C SER A 6 5.98 -11.34 14.25
N ASP A 7 6.08 -11.33 12.92
CA ASP A 7 6.36 -10.17 12.08
C ASP A 7 5.16 -9.87 11.14
N ASP A 8 4.04 -10.58 11.30
CA ASP A 8 2.83 -10.48 10.48
C ASP A 8 1.81 -9.56 11.17
N ASN A 9 1.42 -8.46 10.51
CA ASN A 9 0.44 -7.53 11.06
C ASN A 9 -1.01 -8.05 10.97
N CYS A 10 -1.24 -9.20 10.31
CA CYS A 10 -2.48 -9.97 10.32
C CYS A 10 -2.25 -11.50 10.41
N PRO A 11 -1.77 -12.07 11.54
CA PRO A 11 -1.28 -13.45 11.62
C PRO A 11 -2.25 -14.59 11.20
N ASN A 12 -3.55 -14.30 11.14
CA ASN A 12 -4.59 -15.28 10.79
C ASN A 12 -5.24 -15.02 9.42
N ILE A 13 -4.87 -13.95 8.71
CA ILE A 13 -5.43 -13.54 7.41
C ILE A 13 -4.26 -13.28 6.47
N ALA A 14 -4.34 -13.76 5.23
CA ALA A 14 -3.22 -13.59 4.32
C ALA A 14 -3.17 -12.17 3.72
N ASN A 15 -2.04 -11.48 3.86
CA ASN A 15 -1.81 -10.13 3.36
C ASN A 15 -0.31 -9.90 3.08
N SER A 16 0.23 -10.60 2.06
CA SER A 16 1.68 -10.68 1.80
C SER A 16 2.39 -9.32 1.59
N ASP A 17 1.66 -8.26 1.27
CA ASP A 17 2.15 -6.89 1.11
C ASP A 17 2.26 -6.13 2.44
N GLN A 18 1.64 -6.66 3.50
CA GLN A 18 1.63 -6.10 4.86
C GLN A 18 1.24 -4.62 4.85
N LEU A 19 0.24 -4.27 4.03
CA LEU A 19 -0.31 -2.94 4.03
C LEU A 19 -0.94 -2.64 5.40
N ASP A 20 -0.75 -1.40 5.83
CA ASP A 20 -1.13 -0.83 7.12
C ASP A 20 -1.22 0.67 6.86
N THR A 21 -2.43 1.11 6.48
CA THR A 21 -2.67 2.43 5.89
C THR A 21 -2.58 3.54 6.93
N ASP A 22 -3.10 3.32 8.14
CA ASP A 22 -3.04 4.26 9.25
C ASP A 22 -1.80 4.12 10.15
N ASN A 23 -1.03 3.05 9.99
CA ASN A 23 0.18 2.72 10.76
C ASN A 23 -0.10 2.47 12.25
N ASP A 24 -1.25 1.88 12.59
CA ASP A 24 -1.58 1.50 13.96
C ASP A 24 -0.97 0.15 14.40
N GLY A 25 -0.38 -0.59 13.44
CA GLY A 25 0.26 -1.88 13.64
C GLY A 25 -0.63 -3.08 13.34
N ARG A 26 -1.88 -2.87 12.94
CA ARG A 26 -2.78 -3.88 12.42
C ARG A 26 -2.89 -3.71 10.90
N GLY A 27 -2.73 -4.81 10.17
CA GLY A 27 -2.81 -4.72 8.71
C GLY A 27 -4.22 -4.48 8.20
N ASP A 28 -4.31 -3.85 7.02
CA ASP A 28 -5.58 -3.46 6.39
C ASP A 28 -6.57 -4.63 6.26
N GLU A 29 -6.08 -5.84 5.98
CA GLU A 29 -6.91 -7.05 5.83
C GLU A 29 -7.55 -7.54 7.13
N CYS A 30 -7.04 -7.12 8.29
CA CYS A 30 -7.57 -7.47 9.61
C CYS A 30 -8.01 -6.26 10.45
N ASP A 31 -7.94 -5.05 9.89
CA ASP A 31 -8.52 -3.83 10.45
C ASP A 31 -9.92 -3.55 9.89
N LYS A 32 -10.77 -2.99 10.75
CA LYS A 32 -12.16 -2.62 10.48
C LYS A 32 -12.31 -1.14 10.10
N ASP A 33 -11.28 -0.33 10.30
CA ASP A 33 -11.20 1.11 10.06
C ASP A 33 -9.74 1.44 9.66
N ILE A 34 -9.38 1.14 8.41
CA ILE A 34 -7.98 1.10 7.95
C ILE A 34 -7.32 2.48 7.82
N ASP A 35 -8.08 3.56 7.90
CA ASP A 35 -7.58 4.95 7.88
C ASP A 35 -7.83 5.70 9.20
N ASN A 36 -8.41 5.01 10.20
CA ASN A 36 -8.69 5.48 11.55
C ASN A 36 -9.46 6.81 11.59
N ASP A 37 -10.41 6.99 10.67
CA ASP A 37 -11.26 8.19 10.59
C ASP A 37 -12.53 8.12 11.45
N GLY A 38 -12.84 6.93 11.98
CA GLY A 38 -14.00 6.65 12.81
C GLY A 38 -15.21 6.12 12.03
N VAL A 39 -15.11 5.97 10.71
CA VAL A 39 -16.08 5.34 9.83
C VAL A 39 -15.56 3.94 9.47
N PRO A 40 -16.28 2.86 9.81
CA PRO A 40 -15.79 1.52 9.50
C PRO A 40 -15.74 1.28 7.99
N ASN A 41 -14.75 0.51 7.51
CA ASN A 41 -14.44 0.27 6.09
C ASN A 41 -15.67 -0.01 5.21
N ASN A 42 -16.66 -0.73 5.73
CA ASN A 42 -17.84 -1.13 4.97
C ASN A 42 -18.88 -0.01 4.79
N ARG A 43 -18.62 1.17 5.35
CA ARG A 43 -19.48 2.36 5.30
C ARG A 43 -18.70 3.61 4.90
N ASP A 44 -17.43 3.45 4.56
CA ASP A 44 -16.51 4.52 4.24
C ASP A 44 -16.38 4.69 2.72
N ASN A 45 -16.66 5.90 2.22
CA ASN A 45 -16.55 6.27 0.81
C ASN A 45 -15.10 6.61 0.38
N CYS A 46 -14.15 6.68 1.31
CA CYS A 46 -12.73 6.87 1.05
C CYS A 46 -11.86 6.03 1.99
N ARG A 47 -12.09 4.71 2.00
CA ARG A 47 -11.42 3.72 2.86
C ARG A 47 -9.93 3.88 3.17
N LEU A 48 -9.11 4.50 2.31
CA LEU A 48 -7.66 4.64 2.53
C LEU A 48 -7.26 6.05 2.95
N VAL A 49 -8.23 6.94 3.15
CA VAL A 49 -8.04 8.38 3.20
C VAL A 49 -8.99 9.01 4.21
N HIS A 50 -8.42 9.36 5.36
CA HIS A 50 -9.13 9.96 6.48
C HIS A 50 -10.12 11.06 6.06
N ASN A 51 -11.42 10.79 6.20
CA ASN A 51 -12.51 11.71 5.87
C ASN A 51 -13.78 11.50 6.74
N PRO A 52 -13.73 11.84 8.04
CA PRO A 52 -14.79 11.48 9.01
C PRO A 52 -16.19 12.01 8.69
N TYR A 53 -16.28 13.01 7.82
CA TYR A 53 -17.52 13.68 7.41
C TYR A 53 -18.11 13.13 6.10
N GLN A 54 -17.36 12.26 5.39
CA GLN A 54 -17.84 11.48 4.25
C GLN A 54 -18.44 12.37 3.16
N GLU A 55 -17.82 13.52 2.86
CA GLU A 55 -18.27 14.40 1.79
C GLU A 55 -18.24 13.68 0.44
N ASP A 56 -19.38 13.70 -0.27
CA ASP A 56 -19.60 13.12 -1.60
C ASP A 56 -20.65 13.99 -2.31
N GLN A 57 -20.20 14.96 -3.10
CA GLN A 57 -21.06 15.99 -3.67
C GLN A 57 -21.93 15.50 -4.82
N ASP A 58 -21.42 14.56 -5.62
CA ASP A 58 -22.13 14.02 -6.78
C ASP A 58 -22.88 12.71 -6.49
N ASN A 59 -22.71 12.16 -5.28
CA ASN A 59 -23.37 10.96 -4.76
C ASN A 59 -23.06 9.71 -5.58
N ASP A 60 -21.82 9.58 -6.07
CA ASP A 60 -21.38 8.40 -6.81
C ASP A 60 -20.89 7.26 -5.89
N GLY A 61 -20.76 7.53 -4.58
CA GLY A 61 -20.31 6.59 -3.55
C GLY A 61 -18.80 6.62 -3.29
N VAL A 62 -18.06 7.49 -3.96
CA VAL A 62 -16.66 7.81 -3.69
C VAL A 62 -16.62 9.19 -3.03
N GLY A 63 -15.82 9.35 -1.98
CA GLY A 63 -15.73 10.66 -1.32
C GLY A 63 -14.92 11.66 -2.15
N ASP A 64 -15.29 12.93 -2.04
CA ASP A 64 -14.69 14.05 -2.77
C ASP A 64 -13.15 14.08 -2.66
N ILE A 65 -12.63 13.62 -1.52
CA ILE A 65 -11.21 13.70 -1.18
C ILE A 65 -10.35 12.60 -1.81
N CYS A 66 -10.95 11.51 -2.29
CA CYS A 66 -10.27 10.35 -2.88
C CYS A 66 -10.74 10.06 -4.32
N GLN A 67 -11.44 11.02 -4.94
CA GLN A 67 -12.09 10.86 -6.25
C GLN A 67 -11.12 10.45 -7.37
N ASP A 68 -9.99 11.16 -7.50
CA ASP A 68 -9.03 10.95 -8.58
C ASP A 68 -7.82 10.08 -8.19
N ASP A 69 -7.61 9.91 -6.89
CA ASP A 69 -6.47 9.25 -6.27
C ASP A 69 -6.94 8.60 -4.95
N PHE A 70 -7.18 7.29 -5.01
CA PHE A 70 -7.88 6.56 -3.95
C PHE A 70 -6.98 6.21 -2.76
N ASP A 71 -5.67 6.06 -2.96
CA ASP A 71 -4.70 5.76 -1.91
C ASP A 71 -3.76 6.93 -1.55
N LYS A 72 -3.91 8.07 -2.24
CA LYS A 72 -3.21 9.33 -1.99
C LYS A 72 -1.70 9.27 -2.15
N ASP A 73 -1.21 8.44 -3.07
CA ASP A 73 0.23 8.39 -3.37
C ASP A 73 0.70 9.41 -4.41
N ASN A 74 -0.19 10.28 -4.89
CA ASN A 74 -0.01 11.30 -5.92
C ASN A 74 0.05 10.75 -7.36
N VAL A 75 -0.33 9.49 -7.57
CA VAL A 75 -0.56 8.93 -8.90
C VAL A 75 -2.06 8.71 -9.10
N PRO A 76 -2.68 9.40 -10.07
CA PRO A 76 -4.12 9.24 -10.30
C PRO A 76 -4.49 7.79 -10.59
N ASN A 77 -5.68 7.37 -10.15
CA ASN A 77 -6.21 5.99 -10.25
C ASN A 77 -6.02 5.34 -11.64
N HIS A 78 -6.15 6.12 -12.70
CA HIS A 78 -6.06 5.65 -14.09
C HIS A 78 -4.62 5.50 -14.62
N LEU A 79 -3.63 6.01 -13.88
CA LEU A 79 -2.20 5.90 -14.16
C LEU A 79 -1.47 5.01 -13.16
N ASP A 80 -2.18 4.56 -12.12
CA ASP A 80 -1.65 3.72 -11.06
C ASP A 80 -1.86 2.24 -11.37
N ASN A 81 -0.79 1.45 -11.19
CA ASN A 81 -0.84 0.00 -11.30
C ASN A 81 -1.46 -0.68 -10.07
N CYS A 82 -1.44 -0.05 -8.90
CA CYS A 82 -2.07 -0.52 -7.67
C CYS A 82 -2.81 0.63 -6.95
N PRO A 83 -3.95 1.12 -7.48
CA PRO A 83 -4.70 2.29 -6.96
C PRO A 83 -5.20 2.22 -5.51
N ASN A 84 -4.98 1.10 -4.82
CA ASN A 84 -5.41 0.86 -3.45
C ASN A 84 -4.21 0.51 -2.55
N ASN A 85 -2.99 0.90 -2.94
CA ASN A 85 -1.76 0.64 -2.21
C ASN A 85 -0.74 1.74 -2.48
N SER A 86 -0.70 2.71 -1.57
CA SER A 86 0.13 3.91 -1.68
C SER A 86 1.64 3.67 -1.67
N LYS A 87 2.07 2.42 -1.44
CA LYS A 87 3.49 2.01 -1.48
C LYS A 87 3.92 1.59 -2.90
N ILE A 88 2.99 1.37 -3.84
CA ILE A 88 3.27 0.81 -5.17
C ILE A 88 2.46 1.50 -6.27
N PHE A 89 2.97 2.59 -6.84
CA PHE A 89 2.33 3.27 -7.97
C PHE A 89 2.79 2.83 -9.37
N SER A 90 3.93 2.15 -9.48
CA SER A 90 4.54 1.85 -10.79
C SER A 90 5.35 0.57 -10.81
N THR A 91 5.42 -0.05 -12.00
CA THR A 91 6.26 -1.23 -12.22
C THR A 91 7.73 -0.83 -12.18
N ASP A 92 8.46 -1.34 -11.21
CA ASP A 92 9.89 -1.09 -11.08
C ASP A 92 10.70 -2.36 -10.76
N PHE A 93 11.50 -2.82 -11.72
CA PHE A 93 12.43 -3.94 -11.55
C PHE A 93 13.88 -3.52 -11.37
N ARG A 94 14.18 -2.22 -11.21
CA ARG A 94 15.56 -1.70 -11.07
C ARG A 94 16.24 -2.23 -9.80
N ALA A 95 15.47 -2.57 -8.76
CA ALA A 95 15.97 -3.08 -7.48
C ALA A 95 15.79 -4.61 -7.31
N CYS A 96 15.54 -5.35 -8.39
CA CYS A 96 15.30 -6.80 -8.31
C CYS A 96 16.46 -7.54 -7.64
N LYS A 97 16.18 -8.18 -6.49
CA LYS A 97 17.18 -8.96 -5.75
C LYS A 97 17.40 -10.29 -6.44
N ARG A 98 18.62 -10.53 -6.94
CA ARG A 98 19.04 -11.85 -7.42
C ARG A 98 19.22 -12.78 -6.22
N ARG A 99 18.38 -13.81 -6.10
CA ARG A 99 18.62 -14.92 -5.17
C ARG A 99 19.73 -15.81 -5.75
N PHE A 100 20.72 -16.17 -4.92
CA PHE A 100 21.97 -16.90 -5.24
C PHE A 100 22.01 -17.65 -6.59
N GLY A 101 22.96 -17.27 -7.47
CA GLY A 101 23.36 -18.08 -8.63
C GLY A 101 23.43 -17.35 -10.00
N CYS A 102 22.95 -16.11 -10.11
CA CYS A 102 22.93 -15.42 -11.41
C CYS A 102 24.09 -14.41 -11.56
N ASN A 103 25.26 -14.89 -12.00
CA ASN A 103 26.35 -14.04 -12.49
C ASN A 103 25.90 -13.28 -13.75
N TYR A 104 25.80 -11.95 -13.66
CA TYR A 104 25.92 -11.10 -14.85
C TYR A 104 26.66 -9.83 -14.47
N ASN A 105 27.72 -9.53 -15.22
CA ASN A 105 28.63 -8.40 -15.02
C ASN A 105 27.92 -7.09 -15.39
N ASP A 106 27.30 -6.41 -14.42
CA ASP A 106 26.90 -5.02 -14.63
C ASP A 106 27.97 -4.07 -14.05
N ASN A 107 28.84 -3.66 -14.97
CA ASN A 107 29.66 -2.47 -14.84
C ASN A 107 28.77 -1.22 -14.79
N HIS A 108 28.21 -0.88 -13.63
CA HIS A 108 27.86 0.51 -13.33
C HIS A 108 27.96 0.80 -11.83
N LEU A 109 29.13 1.32 -11.44
CA LEU A 109 29.37 2.37 -10.42
C LEU A 109 28.82 2.09 -9.00
N GLY A 110 29.58 1.93 -7.92
CA GLY A 110 30.99 2.13 -7.61
C GLY A 110 31.10 2.32 -6.08
N ASN A 111 32.18 1.77 -5.47
CA ASN A 111 32.63 1.94 -4.07
C ASN A 111 31.65 1.43 -2.99
N VAL A 112 31.94 0.53 -2.05
CA VAL A 112 33.09 0.16 -1.18
C VAL A 112 32.61 -1.14 -0.47
N ALA A 113 33.36 -2.10 0.04
CA ALA A 113 34.71 -2.15 0.57
C ALA A 113 35.27 -3.59 0.47
N GLN A 114 36.59 -3.67 0.50
CA GLN A 114 37.39 -4.89 0.62
C GLN A 114 37.13 -5.65 1.92
N ALA A 115 37.16 -6.99 1.85
CA ALA A 115 38.08 -7.85 2.60
C ALA A 115 38.08 -9.25 1.96
#